data_AF-D8RCN9-F1
#
_entry.id   AF-D8RCN9-F1
#
_cell.length_a   1.000
_cell.length_b   1.000
_cell.length_c   1.000
_cell.angle_alpha   90.00
_cell.angle_beta   90.00
_cell.angle_gamma   90.00
#
_symmetry.space_group_name_H-M   'P 1'
#
loop_
_entity.id
_entity.type
_entity.pdbx_description
1 polymer ?
#
loop_
_entity_poly.entity_id
_entity_poly.type
_entity_poly.pdbx_seq_one_letter_code
_entity_poly.pdbx_strand_id
1 'polypeptide(L)'
;MSSFRSLMDPPLFARYMICLKTFLDSLVEEASLRSAKSIPSLEKYQLLRRGTVFVEGAGGIMCEFCMDLKLDKVADHVLFSFRHEMKIKCFHNYLCVIFCHSPNNASFQEAVDKVCKMIQETEAKILQLQKKLMKMGEETGNKDLVDYATWYPCFTSGHLRWVYVTGRYHGLDNPLLNGEPFHGTWFLHPEATFILPFGSKCGFINTM
;
A
#
# COMPACT_ATOMS: atom_id res chain seq x y z
N MET A 1 -17.85 21.90 -15.67
CA MET A 1 -16.78 21.16 -14.98
C MET A 1 -15.86 20.58 -16.03
N SER A 2 -14.57 20.91 -15.99
CA SER A 2 -13.54 20.24 -16.81
C SER A 2 -13.34 18.81 -16.30
N SER A 3 -13.24 17.84 -17.21
CA SER A 3 -13.00 16.42 -16.90
C SER A 3 -11.50 16.11 -16.97
N PHE A 4 -11.03 15.03 -16.35
CA PHE A 4 -9.64 14.57 -16.52
C PHE A 4 -9.28 14.37 -18.00
N ARG A 5 -10.22 13.90 -18.83
CA ARG A 5 -10.04 13.77 -20.28
C ARG A 5 -9.72 15.10 -20.98
N SER A 6 -10.25 16.21 -20.47
CA SER A 6 -9.99 17.55 -21.03
C SER A 6 -8.75 18.23 -20.43
N LEU A 7 -8.16 17.66 -19.38
CA LEU A 7 -7.03 18.25 -18.65
C LEU A 7 -5.72 17.50 -18.89
N MET A 8 -5.77 16.19 -19.11
CA MET A 8 -4.60 15.36 -19.39
C MET A 8 -4.25 15.37 -20.88
N ASP A 9 -2.95 15.39 -21.17
CA ASP A 9 -2.44 15.13 -22.52
C ASP A 9 -2.96 13.77 -23.03
N PRO A 10 -3.36 13.64 -24.31
CA PRO A 10 -3.98 12.42 -24.83
C PRO A 10 -3.18 11.12 -24.59
N PRO A 11 -1.83 11.11 -24.72
CA PRO A 11 -1.03 9.92 -24.38
C PRO A 11 -1.09 9.55 -22.89
N LEU A 12 -1.06 10.54 -22.00
CA LEU A 12 -1.13 10.33 -20.55
C LEU A 12 -2.52 9.81 -20.15
N PHE A 13 -3.58 10.36 -20.75
CA PHE A 13 -4.94 9.87 -20.55
C PHE A 13 -5.11 8.44 -21.07
N ALA A 14 -4.51 8.09 -22.22
CA ALA A 14 -4.55 6.72 -22.72
C ALA A 14 -3.88 5.73 -21.76
N ARG A 15 -2.70 6.10 -21.22
CA ARG A 15 -2.02 5.30 -20.17
C ARG A 15 -2.89 5.18 -18.92
N TYR A 16 -3.53 6.26 -18.48
CA TYR A 16 -4.46 6.23 -17.34
C TYR A 16 -5.59 5.23 -17.55
N MET A 17 -6.21 5.25 -18.73
CA MET A 17 -7.31 4.34 -19.06
C MET A 17 -6.87 2.87 -19.12
N ILE A 18 -5.64 2.59 -19.56
CA ILE A 18 -5.06 1.24 -19.51
C ILE A 18 -4.90 0.79 -18.06
N CYS A 19 -4.33 1.64 -17.19
CA CYS A 19 -4.19 1.33 -15.76
C CYS A 19 -5.55 1.10 -15.10
N LEU A 20 -6.54 1.93 -15.41
CA LEU A 20 -7.89 1.81 -14.87
C LEU A 20 -8.53 0.49 -15.29
N LYS A 21 -8.38 0.11 -16.56
CA LYS A 21 -8.87 -1.19 -17.04
C LYS A 21 -8.21 -2.33 -16.28
N THR A 22 -6.87 -2.35 -16.17
CA THR A 22 -6.14 -3.39 -15.43
C THR A 22 -6.60 -3.48 -13.97
N PHE A 23 -6.84 -2.34 -13.32
CA PHE A 23 -7.38 -2.29 -11.96
C PHE A 23 -8.77 -2.92 -11.86
N LEU A 24 -9.69 -2.55 -12.76
CA LEU A 24 -11.04 -3.10 -12.77
C LEU A 24 -11.04 -4.60 -13.05
N ASP A 25 -10.25 -5.06 -14.02
CA ASP A 25 -10.10 -6.49 -14.34
C ASP A 25 -9.56 -7.26 -13.10
N SER A 26 -8.59 -6.68 -12.39
CA SER A 26 -8.05 -7.27 -11.16
C SER A 26 -9.06 -7.30 -10.01
N LEU A 27 -9.91 -6.27 -9.87
CA LEU A 27 -10.99 -6.28 -8.88
C LEU A 27 -12.04 -7.36 -9.18
N VAL A 28 -12.35 -7.61 -10.45
CA VAL A 28 -13.25 -8.70 -10.87
C VAL A 28 -12.65 -10.06 -10.52
N GLU A 29 -11.35 -10.26 -10.76
CA GLU A 29 -10.67 -11.49 -10.37
C GLU A 29 -10.68 -11.67 -8.84
N GLU A 30 -10.34 -10.63 -8.08
CA GLU A 30 -10.37 -10.67 -6.62
C GLU A 30 -11.77 -10.97 -6.08
N ALA A 31 -12.81 -10.34 -6.64
CA ALA A 31 -14.21 -10.61 -6.28
C ALA A 31 -14.62 -12.06 -6.59
N SER A 32 -14.12 -12.61 -7.70
CA SER A 32 -14.36 -14.01 -8.08
C SER A 32 -13.70 -14.99 -7.11
N LEU A 33 -12.44 -14.74 -6.72
CA LEU A 33 -11.74 -15.54 -5.71
C LEU A 33 -12.43 -15.48 -4.34
N ARG A 34 -12.88 -14.28 -3.92
CA ARG A 34 -13.68 -14.10 -2.70
C ARG A 34 -14.98 -14.88 -2.75
N SER A 35 -15.71 -14.82 -3.86
CA SER A 35 -16.97 -15.56 -4.06
C SER A 35 -16.75 -17.07 -4.01
N ALA A 36 -15.64 -17.55 -4.58
CA ALA A 36 -15.23 -18.94 -4.51
C ALA A 36 -14.62 -19.35 -3.15
N LYS A 37 -14.47 -18.42 -2.19
CA LYS A 37 -13.78 -18.61 -0.91
C LYS A 37 -12.37 -19.19 -1.08
N SER A 38 -11.70 -18.83 -2.17
CA SER A 38 -10.36 -19.29 -2.51
C SER A 38 -9.32 -18.28 -2.04
N ILE A 39 -8.25 -18.77 -1.43
CA ILE A 39 -7.09 -17.96 -1.07
C ILE A 39 -6.00 -18.23 -2.11
N PRO A 40 -5.61 -17.26 -2.95
CA PRO A 40 -4.59 -17.44 -3.97
C PRO A 40 -3.22 -17.77 -3.36
N SER A 41 -2.33 -18.38 -4.14
CA SER A 41 -0.91 -18.52 -3.76
C SER A 41 -0.24 -17.16 -3.58
N LEU A 42 0.90 -17.11 -2.88
CA LEU A 42 1.63 -15.87 -2.66
C LEU A 42 2.00 -15.15 -3.96
N GLU A 43 2.53 -15.88 -4.94
CA GLU A 43 2.90 -15.32 -6.25
C GLU A 43 1.69 -14.76 -7.00
N LYS A 44 0.59 -15.53 -7.03
CA LYS A 44 -0.65 -15.09 -7.67
C LYS A 44 -1.20 -13.83 -6.97
N TYR A 45 -1.19 -13.82 -5.63
CA TYR A 45 -1.65 -12.70 -4.86
C TYR A 45 -0.77 -11.45 -5.06
N GLN A 46 0.55 -11.59 -5.19
CA GLN A 46 1.45 -10.47 -5.50
C GLN A 46 1.09 -9.80 -6.83
N LEU A 47 0.83 -10.59 -7.87
CA LEU A 47 0.43 -10.07 -9.18
C LEU A 47 -0.95 -9.41 -9.13
N LEU A 48 -1.93 -10.11 -8.54
CA LEU A 48 -3.29 -9.59 -8.36
C LEU A 48 -3.28 -8.29 -7.57
N ARG A 49 -2.50 -8.24 -6.48
CA ARG A 49 -2.46 -7.09 -5.58
C ARG A 49 -1.86 -5.86 -6.25
N ARG A 50 -0.84 -6.00 -7.10
CA ARG A 50 -0.33 -4.89 -7.94
C ARG A 50 -1.43 -4.27 -8.80
N GLY A 51 -2.34 -5.09 -9.30
CA GLY A 51 -3.51 -4.65 -10.04
C GLY A 51 -4.57 -3.96 -9.16
N THR A 52 -4.87 -4.50 -7.98
CA THR A 52 -5.99 -4.00 -7.12
C THR A 52 -5.65 -2.80 -6.24
N VAL A 53 -4.38 -2.38 -6.15
CA VAL A 53 -3.98 -1.18 -5.38
C VAL A 53 -3.98 0.10 -6.20
N PHE A 54 -4.06 0.00 -7.53
CA PHE A 54 -4.05 1.14 -8.46
C PHE A 54 -2.85 2.10 -8.28
N VAL A 55 -1.71 1.64 -7.76
CA VAL A 55 -0.58 2.52 -7.46
C VAL A 55 0.04 3.10 -8.72
N GLU A 56 0.06 2.36 -9.83
CA GLU A 56 0.55 2.89 -11.10
C GLU A 56 -0.28 4.10 -11.57
N GLY A 57 -1.61 4.04 -11.40
CA GLY A 57 -2.51 5.15 -11.70
C GLY A 57 -2.36 6.29 -10.69
N ALA A 58 -2.41 6.00 -9.40
CA ALA A 58 -2.45 7.00 -8.33
C ALA A 58 -1.10 7.64 -8.00
N GLY A 59 0.01 6.90 -8.09
CA GLY A 59 1.35 7.35 -7.75
C GLY A 59 2.23 7.63 -8.97
N GLY A 60 2.09 6.87 -10.05
CA GLY A 60 2.82 7.12 -11.30
C GLY A 60 2.15 8.20 -12.14
N ILE A 61 1.01 7.86 -12.74
CA ILE A 61 0.31 8.70 -13.72
C ILE A 61 -0.20 10.02 -13.11
N MET A 62 -0.74 9.99 -11.89
CA MET A 62 -1.17 11.22 -11.24
C MET A 62 0.00 12.08 -10.76
N CYS A 63 1.17 11.51 -10.46
CA CYS A 63 2.37 12.32 -10.21
C CYS A 63 2.81 13.01 -11.49
N GLU A 64 2.84 12.29 -12.62
CA GLU A 64 3.08 12.90 -13.93
C GLU A 64 2.08 14.01 -14.25
N PHE A 65 0.79 13.77 -14.03
CA PHE A 65 -0.25 14.78 -14.28
C PHE A 65 -0.16 16.00 -13.36
N CYS A 66 0.01 15.80 -12.05
CA CYS A 66 0.04 16.91 -11.07
C CYS A 66 1.32 17.73 -11.16
N MET A 67 2.41 17.14 -11.65
CA MET A 67 3.73 17.78 -11.74
C MET A 67 4.12 18.14 -13.18
N ASP A 68 3.24 17.90 -14.16
CA ASP A 68 3.45 18.14 -15.60
C ASP A 68 4.70 17.41 -16.16
N LEU A 69 4.88 16.14 -15.76
CA LEU A 69 6.03 15.30 -16.13
C LEU A 69 5.64 14.28 -17.22
N LYS A 70 6.62 13.83 -18.04
CA LYS A 70 6.40 12.88 -19.15
C LYS A 70 7.25 11.61 -19.01
N LEU A 71 6.71 10.54 -18.41
CA LEU A 71 7.53 9.40 -17.97
C LEU A 71 6.86 8.03 -18.13
N ASP A 72 7.53 6.96 -17.67
CA ASP A 72 7.06 5.57 -17.71
C ASP A 72 7.06 4.90 -16.30
N LYS A 73 6.23 3.86 -16.17
CA LYS A 73 5.52 3.28 -14.99
C LYS A 73 6.35 2.85 -13.74
N VAL A 74 5.77 2.95 -12.52
CA VAL A 74 6.26 2.38 -11.21
C VAL A 74 5.09 2.08 -10.20
N ALA A 75 5.20 1.16 -9.21
CA ALA A 75 4.16 0.80 -8.19
C ALA A 75 4.64 0.25 -6.79
N ASP A 76 3.86 0.38 -5.67
CA ASP A 76 3.86 -0.45 -4.39
C ASP A 76 2.77 -0.16 -3.27
N HIS A 77 2.28 -1.15 -2.44
CA HIS A 77 1.37 -1.01 -1.23
C HIS A 77 0.88 -2.29 -0.45
N VAL A 78 0.87 -2.41 0.92
CA VAL A 78 0.35 -3.63 1.64
C VAL A 78 -0.25 -3.58 3.10
N LEU A 79 0.43 -3.12 4.16
CA LEU A 79 0.22 -3.69 5.54
C LEU A 79 -1.04 -3.28 6.36
N PHE A 80 -1.51 -2.03 6.27
CA PHE A 80 -2.34 -1.43 7.34
C PHE A 80 -3.83 -1.80 7.32
N SER A 81 -4.31 -2.44 6.25
CA SER A 81 -5.74 -2.75 6.07
C SER A 81 -6.19 -4.05 6.75
N PHE A 82 -5.26 -4.89 7.25
CA PHE A 82 -5.55 -6.25 7.72
C PHE A 82 -6.68 -6.34 8.74
N ARG A 83 -6.71 -5.47 9.77
CA ARG A 83 -7.79 -5.48 10.79
C ARG A 83 -9.15 -5.23 10.17
N HIS A 84 -9.24 -4.19 9.34
CA HIS A 84 -10.48 -3.81 8.70
C HIS A 84 -10.98 -4.95 7.80
N GLU A 85 -10.06 -5.56 7.04
CA GLU A 85 -10.33 -6.68 6.15
C GLU A 85 -10.80 -7.93 6.92
N MET A 86 -10.19 -8.26 8.05
CA MET A 86 -10.63 -9.38 8.91
C MET A 86 -12.06 -9.21 9.43
N LYS A 87 -12.46 -7.98 9.82
CA LYS A 87 -13.84 -7.71 10.29
C LYS A 87 -14.89 -7.98 9.22
N ILE A 88 -14.58 -7.66 7.96
CA ILE A 88 -15.47 -7.92 6.82
C ILE A 88 -15.23 -9.30 6.18
N LYS A 89 -14.46 -10.18 6.83
CA LYS A 89 -14.10 -11.52 6.36
C LYS A 89 -13.43 -11.51 4.97
N CYS A 90 -12.62 -10.48 4.71
CA CYS A 90 -11.77 -10.37 3.54
C CYS A 90 -10.39 -10.93 3.87
N PHE A 91 -10.05 -12.08 3.27
CA PHE A 91 -8.77 -12.76 3.47
C PHE A 91 -7.75 -12.50 2.35
N HIS A 92 -8.06 -11.57 1.45
CA HIS A 92 -7.16 -11.13 0.39
C HIS A 92 -6.21 -10.05 0.92
N ASN A 93 -5.35 -10.47 1.87
CA ASN A 93 -4.30 -9.68 2.50
C ASN A 93 -3.00 -10.49 2.49
N TYR A 94 -1.83 -9.83 2.38
CA TYR A 94 -0.55 -10.53 2.42
C TYR A 94 -0.35 -11.34 3.70
N LEU A 95 -0.83 -10.85 4.85
CA LEU A 95 -0.76 -11.59 6.11
C LEU A 95 -1.58 -12.88 6.05
N CYS A 96 -2.81 -12.83 5.55
CA CYS A 96 -3.66 -14.02 5.37
C CYS A 96 -3.03 -15.00 4.38
N VAL A 97 -2.56 -14.51 3.24
CA VAL A 97 -1.98 -15.36 2.19
C VAL A 97 -0.70 -16.04 2.68
N ILE A 98 0.21 -15.30 3.33
CA ILE A 98 1.41 -15.91 3.89
C ILE A 98 1.05 -16.90 4.97
N PHE A 99 0.17 -16.55 5.91
CA PHE A 99 -0.19 -17.42 7.02
C PHE A 99 -0.87 -18.72 6.54
N CYS A 100 -1.85 -18.62 5.64
CA CYS A 100 -2.59 -19.79 5.12
C CYS A 100 -1.73 -20.74 4.26
N HIS A 101 -0.64 -20.24 3.68
CA HIS A 101 0.28 -21.05 2.87
C HIS A 101 1.59 -21.38 3.61
N SER A 102 1.69 -21.07 4.90
CA SER A 102 2.85 -21.43 5.72
C SER A 102 2.74 -22.87 6.26
N PRO A 103 3.85 -23.51 6.64
CA PRO A 103 3.84 -24.84 7.25
C PRO A 103 2.96 -24.91 8.51
N ASN A 104 2.45 -26.11 8.81
CA ASN A 104 1.65 -26.41 10.00
C ASN A 104 2.48 -26.25 11.28
N ASN A 105 2.58 -25.01 11.76
CA ASN A 105 3.16 -24.55 13.04
C ASN A 105 3.63 -23.09 12.97
N ALA A 106 3.60 -22.45 11.80
CA ALA A 106 3.96 -21.04 11.69
C ALA A 106 3.03 -20.18 12.55
N SER A 107 3.63 -19.33 13.38
CA SER A 107 2.95 -18.32 14.16
C SER A 107 2.47 -17.17 13.27
N PHE A 108 1.42 -16.47 13.71
CA PHE A 108 0.98 -15.26 13.04
C PHE A 108 2.07 -14.17 13.04
N GLN A 109 2.90 -14.11 14.08
CA GLN A 109 4.02 -13.17 14.15
C GLN A 109 5.05 -13.42 13.05
N GLU A 110 5.36 -14.68 12.73
CA GLU A 110 6.27 -15.00 11.61
C GLU A 110 5.71 -14.52 10.25
N ALA A 111 4.38 -14.54 10.06
CA ALA A 111 3.75 -13.95 8.89
C ALA A 111 3.90 -12.42 8.86
N VAL A 112 3.74 -11.75 10.01
CA VAL A 112 3.98 -10.30 10.16
C VAL A 112 5.43 -9.96 9.84
N ASP A 113 6.39 -10.65 10.46
CA ASP A 113 7.81 -10.41 10.26
C ASP A 113 8.21 -10.60 8.80
N LYS A 114 7.65 -11.61 8.12
CA LYS A 114 7.86 -11.85 6.69
C LYS A 114 7.33 -10.70 5.83
N VAL A 115 6.13 -10.19 6.10
CA VAL A 115 5.60 -9.02 5.36
C VAL A 115 6.45 -7.77 5.61
N CYS A 116 6.85 -7.52 6.85
CA CYS A 116 7.74 -6.41 7.19
C CYS A 116 9.07 -6.49 6.42
N LYS A 117 9.68 -7.68 6.36
CA LYS A 117 10.89 -7.91 5.57
C LYS A 117 10.67 -7.65 4.08
N MET A 118 9.57 -8.13 3.51
CA MET A 118 9.24 -7.88 2.09
C MET A 118 9.10 -6.38 1.78
N ILE A 119 8.55 -5.61 2.71
CA ILE A 119 8.43 -4.15 2.58
C ILE A 119 9.79 -3.48 2.64
N GLN A 120 10.63 -3.83 3.61
CA GLN A 120 11.99 -3.29 3.72
C GLN A 120 12.84 -3.61 2.48
N GLU A 121 12.74 -4.83 1.96
CA GLU A 121 13.42 -5.23 0.72
C GLU A 121 12.92 -4.42 -0.49
N THR A 122 11.63 -4.08 -0.54
CA THR A 122 11.05 -3.31 -1.64
C THR A 122 11.42 -1.82 -1.53
N GLU A 123 11.38 -1.27 -0.31
CA GLU A 123 11.87 0.08 -0.02
C GLU A 123 13.33 0.25 -0.48
N ALA A 124 14.21 -0.69 -0.12
CA ALA A 124 15.61 -0.65 -0.55
C ALA A 124 15.76 -0.65 -2.08
N LYS A 125 14.95 -1.44 -2.80
CA LYS A 125 14.93 -1.46 -4.27
C LYS A 125 14.44 -0.14 -4.85
N ILE A 126 13.38 0.45 -4.29
CA ILE A 126 12.85 1.76 -4.72
C ILE A 126 13.93 2.84 -4.57
N LEU A 127 14.59 2.91 -3.42
CA LEU A 127 15.66 3.88 -3.18
C LEU A 127 16.87 3.67 -4.11
N GLN A 128 17.20 2.42 -4.43
CA GLN A 128 18.25 2.13 -5.41
C GLN A 128 17.86 2.57 -6.83
N LEU A 129 16.61 2.31 -7.24
CA LEU A 129 16.09 2.74 -8.54
C LEU A 129 16.01 4.26 -8.64
N GLN A 130 15.55 4.94 -7.60
CA GLN A 130 15.54 6.40 -7.51
C GLN A 130 16.94 6.97 -7.81
N LYS A 131 17.97 6.49 -7.11
CA LYS A 131 19.35 6.93 -7.33
C LYS A 131 19.82 6.73 -8.78
N LYS A 132 19.47 5.59 -9.39
CA LYS A 132 19.80 5.30 -10.79
C LYS A 132 19.08 6.25 -11.76
N LEU A 133 17.79 6.51 -11.54
CA LEU A 133 16.99 7.40 -12.37
C LEU A 133 17.46 8.85 -12.26
N MET A 134 17.76 9.32 -11.04
CA MET A 134 18.34 10.65 -10.83
C MET A 134 19.66 10.82 -11.58
N LYS A 135 20.60 9.87 -11.40
CA LYS A 135 21.89 9.89 -12.10
C LYS A 135 21.71 9.90 -13.63
N MET A 136 20.82 9.06 -14.15
CA MET A 136 20.52 9.02 -15.59
C MET A 136 19.94 10.35 -16.08
N GLY A 137 19.03 10.96 -15.33
CA GLY A 137 18.46 12.27 -15.65
C GLY A 137 19.55 13.36 -15.67
N GLU A 138 20.45 13.36 -14.70
CA GLU A 138 21.60 14.29 -14.65
C GLU A 138 22.55 14.10 -15.85
N GLU A 139 22.92 12.85 -16.18
CA GLU A 139 23.83 12.53 -17.29
C GLU A 139 23.22 12.88 -18.66
N THR A 140 21.91 12.75 -18.82
CA THR A 140 21.20 13.03 -20.08
C THR A 140 20.66 14.46 -20.17
N GLY A 141 20.73 15.25 -19.10
CA GLY A 141 20.10 16.56 -19.01
C GLY A 141 18.57 16.53 -18.97
N ASN A 142 17.96 15.37 -18.71
CA ASN A 142 16.51 15.20 -18.63
C ASN A 142 16.00 15.59 -17.23
N LYS A 143 15.56 16.84 -17.09
CA LYS A 143 15.06 17.40 -15.82
C LYS A 143 13.79 16.72 -15.33
N ASP A 144 12.85 16.39 -16.22
CA ASP A 144 11.58 15.75 -15.85
C ASP A 144 11.82 14.39 -15.17
N LEU A 145 12.83 13.65 -15.64
CA LEU A 145 13.23 12.36 -15.04
C LEU A 145 13.80 12.52 -13.63
N VAL A 146 14.61 13.57 -13.40
CA VAL A 146 15.14 13.89 -12.07
C VAL A 146 14.01 14.29 -11.12
N ASP A 147 13.09 15.14 -11.59
CA ASP A 147 11.96 15.61 -10.79
C ASP A 147 11.05 14.45 -10.39
N TYR A 148 10.69 13.56 -11.31
CA TYR A 148 9.90 12.39 -10.95
C TYR A 148 10.59 11.42 -10.01
N ALA A 149 11.88 11.15 -10.23
CA ALA A 149 12.63 10.31 -9.30
C ALA A 149 12.65 10.94 -7.90
N THR A 150 12.63 12.28 -7.82
CA THR A 150 12.53 13.02 -6.55
C THR A 150 11.14 12.90 -5.92
N TRP A 151 10.07 13.07 -6.70
CA TRP A 151 8.69 13.13 -6.18
C TRP A 151 8.01 11.78 -5.99
N TYR A 152 8.38 10.76 -6.75
CA TYR A 152 7.70 9.46 -6.68
C TYR A 152 7.75 8.83 -5.27
N PRO A 153 8.88 8.86 -4.52
CA PRO A 153 8.90 8.39 -3.12
C PRO A 153 8.06 9.23 -2.15
N CYS A 154 7.70 10.47 -2.51
CA CYS A 154 6.76 11.29 -1.72
C CYS A 154 5.36 10.68 -1.70
N PHE A 155 4.95 9.97 -2.77
CA PHE A 155 3.71 9.19 -2.75
C PHE A 155 3.78 8.10 -1.67
N THR A 156 4.85 7.31 -1.62
CA THR A 156 5.01 6.21 -0.66
C THR A 156 5.04 6.73 0.79
N SER A 157 5.80 7.79 1.06
CA SER A 157 5.89 8.40 2.40
C SER A 157 4.61 9.11 2.81
N GLY A 158 3.96 9.86 1.91
CA GLY A 158 2.66 10.49 2.15
C GLY A 158 1.56 9.46 2.40
N HIS A 159 1.58 8.36 1.63
CA HIS A 159 0.69 7.23 1.82
C HIS A 159 0.93 6.55 3.19
N LEU A 160 2.20 6.32 3.57
CA LEU A 160 2.56 5.78 4.89
C LEU A 160 2.08 6.70 6.02
N ARG A 161 2.20 8.01 5.89
CA ARG A 161 1.65 8.94 6.88
C ARG A 161 0.12 8.84 6.93
N TRP A 162 -0.54 8.82 5.77
CA TRP A 162 -1.99 8.72 5.67
C TRP A 162 -2.54 7.48 6.36
N VAL A 163 -1.89 6.31 6.19
CA VAL A 163 -2.35 5.09 6.86
C VAL A 163 -2.27 5.19 8.37
N TYR A 164 -1.30 5.91 8.92
CA TYR A 164 -1.24 6.14 10.37
C TYR A 164 -2.36 7.07 10.84
N VAL A 165 -2.67 8.15 10.13
CA VAL A 165 -3.63 9.16 10.63
C VAL A 165 -5.09 8.90 10.23
N THR A 166 -5.34 8.00 9.29
CA THR A 166 -6.68 7.81 8.72
C THR A 166 -7.62 7.07 9.68
N GLY A 167 -8.80 7.66 9.89
CA GLY A 167 -9.88 6.98 10.63
C GLY A 167 -10.36 5.69 9.97
N ARG A 168 -10.03 5.46 8.68
CA ARG A 168 -10.41 4.25 7.94
C ARG A 168 -9.93 2.96 8.61
N TYR A 169 -8.71 2.95 9.16
CA TYR A 169 -8.12 1.76 9.78
C TYR A 169 -8.20 1.78 11.31
N HIS A 170 -8.28 2.99 11.89
CA HIS A 170 -8.08 3.19 13.31
C HIS A 170 -9.28 3.77 14.07
N GLY A 171 -10.37 4.13 13.36
CA GLY A 171 -11.50 4.87 13.94
C GLY A 171 -11.24 6.38 13.96
N LEU A 172 -12.32 7.18 14.00
CA LEU A 172 -12.23 8.63 14.11
C LEU A 172 -11.60 9.05 15.46
N ASP A 173 -10.85 10.15 15.46
CA ASP A 173 -10.31 10.80 16.66
C ASP A 173 -9.38 9.97 17.56
N ASN A 174 -8.60 9.05 16.97
CA ASN A 174 -7.58 8.32 17.74
C ASN A 174 -6.39 9.25 18.06
N PRO A 175 -6.19 9.67 19.33
CA PRO A 175 -5.22 10.71 19.68
C PRO A 175 -3.75 10.24 19.57
N LEU A 176 -3.53 8.94 19.40
CA LEU A 176 -2.19 8.34 19.27
C LEU A 176 -1.68 8.34 17.82
N LEU A 177 -2.48 8.84 16.88
CA LEU A 177 -2.23 8.74 15.45
C LEU A 177 -2.01 10.13 14.83
N ASN A 178 -0.88 10.72 15.17
CA ASN A 178 -0.42 12.03 14.69
C ASN A 178 0.41 11.97 13.39
N GLY A 179 0.65 10.75 12.88
CA GLY A 179 1.45 10.49 11.68
C GLY A 179 2.93 10.26 11.96
N GLU A 180 3.35 10.30 13.23
CA GLU A 180 4.69 9.91 13.64
C GLU A 180 4.81 8.39 13.79
N PRO A 181 5.94 7.77 13.38
CA PRO A 181 6.19 6.36 13.62
C PRO A 181 6.11 6.04 15.12
N PHE A 182 5.25 5.09 15.47
CA PHE A 182 5.02 4.69 16.85
C PHE A 182 5.62 3.31 17.15
N HIS A 183 6.20 3.17 18.35
CA HIS A 183 6.71 1.90 18.87
C HIS A 183 5.92 1.48 20.12
N GLY A 184 5.29 0.31 20.08
CA GLY A 184 4.51 -0.23 21.19
C GLY A 184 3.62 -1.40 20.76
N THR A 185 2.68 -1.78 21.63
CA THR A 185 1.84 -2.97 21.40
C THR A 185 0.51 -2.57 20.77
N TRP A 186 0.19 -3.20 19.65
CA TRP A 186 -1.09 -3.05 18.97
C TRP A 186 -2.08 -4.09 19.48
N PHE A 187 -3.13 -3.63 20.17
CA PHE A 187 -4.25 -4.47 20.57
C PHE A 187 -5.37 -4.33 19.55
N LEU A 188 -5.60 -5.40 18.81
CA LEU A 188 -6.65 -5.51 17.81
C LEU A 188 -7.95 -5.95 18.49
N HIS A 189 -8.68 -5.02 19.13
CA HIS A 189 -10.01 -5.30 19.69
C HIS A 189 -11.09 -5.23 18.58
N PRO A 190 -12.18 -6.03 18.66
CA PRO A 190 -13.29 -5.99 17.71
C PRO A 190 -13.90 -4.61 17.50
N GLU A 191 -13.83 -3.71 18.47
CA GLU A 191 -14.42 -2.38 18.38
C GLU A 191 -13.38 -1.28 18.13
N ALA A 192 -12.27 -1.26 18.87
CA ALA A 192 -11.20 -0.26 18.73
C ALA A 192 -9.82 -0.90 18.49
N THR A 193 -8.90 -0.19 17.84
CA THR A 193 -7.48 -0.56 17.88
C THR A 193 -6.86 0.25 19.00
N PHE A 194 -6.40 -0.40 20.06
CA PHE A 194 -5.65 0.29 21.10
C PHE A 194 -4.17 0.14 20.81
N ILE A 195 -3.48 1.25 20.87
CA ILE A 195 -2.03 1.29 20.71
C ILE A 195 -1.49 1.64 22.09
N LEU A 196 -0.77 0.73 22.73
CA LEU A 196 -0.18 0.97 24.05
C LEU A 196 1.30 1.31 23.91
N PRO A 197 1.78 2.41 24.52
CA PRO A 197 3.21 2.74 24.60
C PRO A 197 4.02 1.56 25.14
N PHE A 198 5.22 1.36 24.60
CA PHE A 198 6.13 0.31 25.07
C PHE A 198 6.35 0.42 26.59
N GLY A 199 6.15 -0.68 27.33
CA GLY A 199 6.26 -0.69 28.80
C GLY A 199 4.97 -0.36 29.57
N SER A 200 3.87 -0.05 28.88
CA SER A 200 2.56 0.08 29.52
C SER A 200 2.11 -1.29 30.03
N LYS A 201 1.93 -1.44 31.35
CA LYS A 201 1.34 -2.66 31.90
C LYS A 201 -0.10 -2.77 31.42
N CYS A 202 -0.43 -3.87 30.74
CA CYS A 202 -1.81 -4.20 30.44
C CYS A 202 -2.51 -4.52 31.76
N GLY A 203 -3.09 -3.51 32.40
CA GLY A 203 -4.03 -3.72 33.48
C GLY A 203 -5.24 -4.39 32.87
N PHE A 204 -5.44 -5.67 33.14
CA PHE A 204 -6.73 -6.32 32.89
C PHE A 204 -7.80 -5.45 33.56
N ILE A 205 -8.56 -4.71 32.75
CA ILE A 205 -9.80 -4.13 33.20
C ILE A 205 -10.73 -5.32 33.38
N ASN A 206 -10.74 -5.88 34.60
CA ASN A 206 -11.80 -6.77 35.04
C ASN A 206 -13.10 -5.99 34.90
N THR A 207 -13.87 -6.31 33.87
CA THR A 207 -15.25 -5.91 33.78
C THR A 207 -16.03 -6.83 34.73
N MET A 208 -16.51 -6.26 35.83
CA MET A 208 -17.66 -6.79 36.57
C MET A 208 -18.92 -6.58 35.74
#